data_AF-A0A0S8EMH0-F1
#
_entry.id   AF-A0A0S8EMH0-F1
#
_cell.length_a   1.000
_cell.length_b   1.000
_cell.length_c   1.000
_cell.angle_alpha   90.00
_cell.angle_beta   90.00
_cell.angle_gamma   90.00
#
_symmetry.space_group_name_H-M   'P 1'
#
loop_
_entity.id
_entity.type
_entity.pdbx_description
1 polymer ?
#
loop_
_entity_poly.entity_id
_entity_poly.type
_entity_poly.pdbx_seq_one_letter_code
_entity_poly.pdbx_strand_id
1 'polypeptide(L)'
;MKDIVSKLTFGFLMAQFVPGAIVVYSISFAYVTFTGSVPQAISVAASQALDVWMSPLRQVFIFVALATGAGMAIHGLHWAVLGFLESHYAEDTENEGRRLKPVAETFWHDKMLILQILLGPIKIVLEVLALLFLGRNIRQIAIEENVWEIDKSKMEAFQFLEEFYLHFAQFYAHTSYALVGLFLSVTVSTLLSPGLAFGAGCVVALTAIWVVSGFFFIISRIQLASLFKAERAMCRASERASDE
;
A
#
# COMPACT_ATOMS: atom_id res chain seq x y z
N MET A 1 -8.23 21.22 -16.12
CA MET A 1 -8.36 20.00 -16.97
C MET A 1 -7.17 19.04 -16.84
N LYS A 2 -5.91 19.47 -16.99
CA LYS A 2 -4.73 18.58 -16.79
C LYS A 2 -4.70 17.94 -15.40
N ASP A 3 -5.10 18.71 -14.39
CA ASP A 3 -5.13 18.29 -12.99
C ASP A 3 -6.16 17.17 -12.71
N ILE A 4 -7.36 17.24 -13.31
CA ILE A 4 -8.42 16.21 -13.16
C ILE A 4 -7.97 14.87 -13.74
N VAL A 5 -7.31 14.88 -14.92
CA VAL A 5 -6.84 13.64 -15.55
C VAL A 5 -5.75 12.99 -14.71
N SER A 6 -4.82 13.78 -14.16
CA SER A 6 -3.77 13.28 -13.28
C SER A 6 -4.34 12.68 -12.00
N LYS A 7 -5.22 13.40 -11.29
CA LYS A 7 -5.88 12.94 -10.06
C LYS A 7 -6.73 11.68 -10.28
N LEU A 8 -7.50 11.65 -11.35
CA LEU A 8 -8.30 10.47 -11.69
C LEU A 8 -7.41 9.26 -12.05
N THR A 9 -6.35 9.48 -12.85
CA THR A 9 -5.52 8.37 -13.33
C THR A 9 -4.58 7.85 -12.24
N PHE A 10 -3.81 8.73 -11.61
CA PHE A 10 -2.79 8.33 -10.64
C PHE A 10 -3.35 8.20 -9.23
N GLY A 11 -4.17 9.16 -8.79
CA GLY A 11 -4.74 9.18 -7.44
C GLY A 11 -5.88 8.18 -7.23
N PHE A 12 -6.74 7.95 -8.24
CA PHE A 12 -7.87 7.03 -8.12
C PHE A 12 -7.63 5.69 -8.83
N LEU A 13 -7.43 5.70 -10.14
CA LEU A 13 -7.35 4.45 -10.91
C LEU A 13 -6.12 3.61 -10.51
N MET A 14 -4.94 4.22 -10.50
CA MET A 14 -3.72 3.51 -10.13
C MET A 14 -3.69 3.26 -8.63
N ALA A 15 -3.79 4.28 -7.79
CA ALA A 15 -3.59 4.08 -6.37
C ALA A 15 -4.70 3.32 -5.65
N GLN A 16 -5.94 3.31 -6.14
CA GLN A 16 -7.06 2.67 -5.42
C GLN A 16 -7.65 1.52 -6.22
N PHE A 17 -8.07 1.78 -7.46
CA PHE A 17 -8.78 0.77 -8.26
C PHE A 17 -7.91 -0.44 -8.61
N VAL A 18 -6.67 -0.26 -9.09
CA VAL A 18 -5.78 -1.39 -9.46
C VAL A 18 -5.46 -2.30 -8.27
N PRO A 19 -5.02 -1.81 -7.10
CA PRO A 19 -4.86 -2.64 -5.89
C PRO A 19 -6.14 -3.35 -5.48
N GLY A 20 -7.28 -2.65 -5.56
CA GLY A 20 -8.57 -3.23 -5.25
C GLY A 20 -8.98 -4.34 -6.21
N ALA A 21 -8.70 -4.19 -7.51
CA ALA A 21 -8.90 -5.22 -8.52
C ALA A 21 -8.07 -6.46 -8.23
N ILE A 22 -6.82 -6.31 -7.78
CA ILE A 22 -5.97 -7.43 -7.33
C ILE A 22 -6.62 -8.17 -6.15
N VAL A 23 -7.18 -7.44 -5.18
CA VAL A 23 -7.89 -8.05 -4.04
C VAL A 23 -9.11 -8.83 -4.50
N VAL A 24 -10.00 -8.23 -5.28
CA VAL A 24 -11.21 -8.90 -5.79
C VAL A 24 -10.83 -10.14 -6.60
N TYR A 25 -9.81 -10.04 -7.44
CA TYR A 25 -9.27 -11.15 -8.20
C TYR A 25 -8.71 -12.25 -7.28
N SER A 26 -7.95 -11.90 -6.23
CA SER A 26 -7.42 -12.86 -5.27
C SER A 26 -8.50 -13.62 -4.50
N ILE A 27 -9.60 -12.95 -4.15
CA ILE A 27 -10.75 -13.57 -3.48
C ILE A 27 -11.47 -14.51 -4.46
N SER A 28 -11.63 -14.09 -5.71
CA SER A 28 -12.27 -14.88 -6.76
C SER A 28 -11.46 -16.13 -7.10
N PHE A 29 -10.13 -16.02 -7.12
CA PHE A 29 -9.23 -17.15 -7.29
C PHE A 29 -9.43 -18.19 -6.18
N ALA A 30 -9.47 -17.76 -4.91
CA ALA A 30 -9.74 -18.65 -3.79
C ALA A 30 -11.13 -19.28 -3.90
N TYR A 31 -12.16 -18.47 -4.18
CA TYR A 31 -13.53 -18.93 -4.34
C TYR A 31 -13.65 -20.03 -5.40
N VAL A 32 -13.13 -19.80 -6.61
CA VAL A 32 -13.13 -20.77 -7.71
C VAL A 32 -12.36 -22.04 -7.33
N THR A 33 -11.23 -21.89 -6.64
CA THR A 33 -10.41 -23.02 -6.21
C THR A 33 -11.13 -23.91 -5.19
N PHE A 34 -11.91 -23.33 -4.28
CA PHE A 34 -12.62 -24.07 -3.22
C PHE A 34 -14.02 -24.55 -3.62
N THR A 35 -14.70 -23.88 -4.54
CA THR A 35 -16.09 -24.18 -4.91
C THR A 35 -16.27 -24.74 -6.32
N GLY A 36 -15.28 -24.57 -7.19
CA GLY A 36 -15.31 -25.06 -8.55
C GLY A 36 -15.05 -26.56 -8.67
N SER A 37 -15.32 -27.11 -9.85
CA SER A 37 -14.76 -28.40 -10.24
C SER A 37 -13.23 -28.31 -10.15
N VAL A 38 -12.62 -29.22 -9.39
CA VAL A 38 -11.18 -29.24 -9.04
C VAL A 38 -10.30 -28.80 -10.22
N PRO A 39 -9.77 -27.56 -10.22
CA PRO A 39 -8.91 -27.09 -11.31
C PRO A 39 -7.63 -27.90 -11.34
N GLN A 40 -7.23 -28.41 -12.51
CA GLN A 40 -5.99 -29.18 -12.65
C GLN A 40 -4.73 -28.28 -12.66
N ALA A 41 -4.88 -26.97 -12.88
CA ALA A 41 -3.77 -26.02 -12.96
C ALA A 41 -4.15 -24.61 -12.48
N ILE A 42 -3.16 -23.88 -11.92
CA ILE A 42 -3.31 -22.50 -11.43
C ILE A 42 -3.78 -21.55 -12.54
N SER A 43 -3.27 -21.73 -13.76
CA SER A 43 -3.68 -20.92 -14.92
C SER A 43 -5.16 -21.06 -15.25
N VAL A 44 -5.75 -22.25 -15.05
CA VAL A 44 -7.17 -22.48 -15.26
C VAL A 44 -7.99 -21.78 -14.19
N ALA A 45 -7.62 -21.92 -12.92
CA ALA A 45 -8.28 -21.21 -11.81
C ALA A 45 -8.17 -19.68 -11.97
N ALA A 46 -7.03 -19.19 -12.44
CA ALA A 46 -6.79 -17.78 -12.77
C ALA A 46 -7.73 -17.27 -13.87
N SER A 47 -7.84 -18.01 -14.98
CA SER A 47 -8.76 -17.66 -16.08
C SER A 47 -10.20 -17.64 -15.59
N GLN A 48 -10.63 -18.68 -14.87
CA GLN A 48 -11.99 -18.78 -14.35
C GLN A 48 -12.31 -17.65 -13.36
N ALA A 49 -11.36 -17.25 -12.51
CA ALA A 49 -11.53 -16.12 -11.60
C ALA A 49 -11.72 -14.79 -12.36
N LEU A 50 -11.10 -14.63 -13.52
CA LEU A 50 -11.32 -13.48 -14.40
C LEU A 50 -12.69 -13.57 -15.07
N ASP A 51 -13.06 -14.74 -15.57
CA ASP A 51 -14.31 -14.99 -16.28
C ASP A 51 -15.56 -14.69 -15.40
N VAL A 52 -15.44 -14.83 -14.08
CA VAL A 52 -16.49 -14.45 -13.10
C VAL A 52 -16.90 -12.98 -13.20
N TRP A 53 -16.05 -12.10 -13.73
CA TRP A 53 -16.28 -10.65 -13.75
C TRP A 53 -16.48 -10.07 -15.14
N MET A 54 -16.02 -10.75 -16.20
CA MET A 54 -15.95 -10.17 -17.53
C MET A 54 -17.29 -10.19 -18.29
N SER A 55 -18.27 -10.99 -17.87
CA SER A 55 -19.60 -11.03 -18.50
C SER A 55 -20.64 -11.77 -17.64
N PRO A 56 -21.86 -11.25 -17.45
CA PRO A 56 -22.48 -10.10 -18.13
C PRO A 56 -22.09 -8.73 -17.56
N LEU A 57 -22.45 -7.63 -18.25
CA LEU A 57 -22.13 -6.24 -17.88
C LEU A 57 -22.43 -5.89 -16.40
N ARG A 58 -23.49 -6.48 -15.83
CA ARG A 58 -23.81 -6.33 -14.40
C ARG A 58 -22.66 -6.76 -13.48
N GLN A 59 -21.95 -7.85 -13.80
CA GLN A 59 -20.80 -8.31 -13.03
C GLN A 59 -19.62 -7.35 -13.15
N VAL A 60 -19.41 -6.74 -14.32
CA VAL A 60 -18.37 -5.71 -14.51
C VAL A 60 -18.63 -4.52 -13.58
N PHE A 61 -19.88 -4.04 -13.46
CA PHE A 61 -20.21 -2.96 -12.52
C PHE A 61 -19.98 -3.35 -11.06
N ILE A 62 -20.34 -4.59 -10.68
CA ILE A 62 -20.11 -5.10 -9.33
C ILE A 62 -18.60 -5.21 -9.06
N PHE A 63 -17.82 -5.72 -10.01
CA PHE A 63 -16.37 -5.77 -9.93
C PHE A 63 -15.78 -4.38 -9.70
N VAL A 64 -16.22 -3.38 -10.47
CA VAL A 64 -15.72 -2.01 -10.33
C VAL A 64 -16.02 -1.46 -8.94
N ALA A 65 -17.25 -1.63 -8.46
CA ALA A 65 -17.64 -1.17 -7.13
C ALA A 65 -16.84 -1.87 -6.01
N LEU A 66 -16.67 -3.19 -6.10
CA LEU A 66 -15.90 -3.97 -5.13
C LEU A 66 -14.41 -3.61 -5.17
N ALA A 67 -13.84 -3.42 -6.37
CA ALA A 67 -12.45 -3.03 -6.54
C ALA A 67 -12.21 -1.64 -5.93
N THR A 68 -13.07 -0.66 -6.23
CA THR A 68 -12.98 0.66 -5.59
C THR A 68 -13.09 0.57 -4.07
N GLY A 69 -14.07 -0.18 -3.54
CA GLY A 69 -14.24 -0.36 -2.10
C GLY A 69 -13.03 -1.02 -1.43
N ALA A 70 -12.49 -2.08 -2.02
CA ALA A 70 -11.29 -2.77 -1.52
C ALA A 70 -10.05 -1.86 -1.58
N GLY A 71 -9.89 -1.09 -2.66
CA GLY A 71 -8.83 -0.09 -2.80
C GLY A 71 -8.88 0.98 -1.72
N MET A 72 -10.06 1.52 -1.45
CA MET A 72 -10.28 2.50 -0.37
C MET A 72 -10.02 1.91 1.02
N ALA A 73 -10.36 0.65 1.25
CA ALA A 73 -10.04 -0.04 2.50
C ALA A 73 -8.52 -0.22 2.69
N ILE A 74 -7.78 -0.61 1.64
CA ILE A 74 -6.32 -0.67 1.67
C ILE A 74 -5.73 0.71 1.95
N HIS A 75 -6.25 1.74 1.29
CA HIS A 75 -5.81 3.12 1.49
C HIS A 75 -5.97 3.56 2.95
N GLY A 76 -7.16 3.36 3.53
CA GLY A 76 -7.41 3.67 4.94
C GLY A 76 -6.52 2.87 5.89
N LEU A 77 -6.33 1.58 5.63
CA LEU A 77 -5.43 0.73 6.42
C LEU A 77 -3.98 1.21 6.35
N HIS A 78 -3.48 1.54 5.16
CA HIS A 78 -2.10 1.99 4.97
C HIS A 78 -1.84 3.30 5.73
N TRP A 79 -2.76 4.27 5.65
CA TRP A 79 -2.67 5.51 6.43
C TRP A 79 -2.75 5.26 7.94
N ALA A 80 -3.63 4.38 8.41
CA ALA A 80 -3.69 4.01 9.81
C ALA A 80 -2.40 3.36 10.31
N VAL A 81 -1.78 2.50 9.50
CA VAL A 81 -0.47 1.90 9.81
C VAL A 81 0.59 2.98 9.90
N LEU A 82 0.69 3.88 8.93
CA LEU A 82 1.64 4.99 8.96
C LEU A 82 1.44 5.86 10.22
N GLY A 83 0.20 6.24 10.51
CA GLY A 83 -0.10 7.07 11.67
C GLY A 83 0.18 6.42 13.01
N PHE A 84 -0.08 5.13 13.12
CA PHE A 84 0.33 4.37 14.28
C PHE A 84 1.86 4.32 14.42
N LEU A 85 2.60 4.02 13.35
CA LEU A 85 4.05 3.89 13.41
C LEU A 85 4.71 5.22 13.79
N GLU A 86 4.29 6.33 13.19
CA GLU A 86 4.84 7.65 13.50
C GLU A 86 4.54 8.08 14.93
N SER A 87 3.34 7.79 15.43
CA SER A 87 2.94 8.12 16.81
C SER A 87 3.59 7.21 17.85
N HIS A 88 3.75 5.92 17.54
CA HIS A 88 4.30 4.92 18.46
C HIS A 88 5.82 5.06 18.63
N TYR A 89 6.52 5.48 17.57
CA TYR A 89 7.96 5.72 17.59
C TYR A 89 8.34 7.20 17.76
N ALA A 90 7.36 8.08 18.01
CA ALA A 90 7.61 9.46 18.38
C ALA A 90 8.44 9.52 19.67
N GLU A 91 9.47 10.36 19.68
CA GLU A 91 10.23 10.61 20.91
C GLU A 91 9.37 11.48 21.83
N ASP A 92 9.09 11.01 23.05
CA ASP A 92 8.54 11.83 24.13
C ASP A 92 9.66 12.79 24.59
N THR A 93 9.87 13.87 23.84
CA THR A 93 10.64 15.01 24.34
C THR A 93 9.76 15.75 25.34
N GLU A 94 9.99 15.50 26.64
CA GLU A 94 9.22 16.03 27.78
C GLU A 94 9.06 17.57 27.85
N ASN A 95 9.66 18.37 26.95
CA ASN A 95 9.58 19.84 27.02
C ASN A 95 9.30 20.56 25.68
N GLU A 96 9.14 19.86 24.56
CA GLU A 96 8.70 20.44 23.29
C GLU A 96 7.82 19.41 22.60
N GLY A 97 6.61 19.79 22.20
CA GLY A 97 5.55 18.90 21.68
C GLY A 97 6.08 17.72 20.85
N ARG A 98 5.53 16.53 21.09
CA ARG A 98 5.96 15.24 20.52
C ARG A 98 6.48 15.40 19.08
N ARG A 99 7.79 15.28 18.89
CA ARG A 99 8.37 15.22 17.55
C ARG A 99 8.17 13.80 17.02
N LEU A 100 7.21 13.66 16.10
CA LEU A 100 6.98 12.39 15.38
C LEU A 100 8.28 11.96 14.69
N LYS A 101 8.69 10.71 14.90
CA LYS A 101 9.83 10.14 14.18
C LYS A 101 9.32 9.62 12.84
N PRO A 102 9.78 10.17 11.70
CA PRO A 102 9.29 9.73 10.41
C PRO A 102 9.67 8.26 10.20
N VAL A 103 8.76 7.49 9.60
CA VAL A 103 8.95 6.03 9.38
C VAL A 103 10.27 5.71 8.66
N ALA A 104 10.74 6.65 7.83
CA ALA A 104 12.01 6.57 7.09
C ALA A 104 13.26 6.49 8.00
N GLU A 105 13.17 6.89 9.26
CA GLU A 105 14.28 6.90 10.23
C GLU A 105 14.26 5.66 11.16
N THR A 106 13.53 4.61 10.80
CA THR A 106 13.50 3.34 11.54
C THR A 106 14.66 2.41 11.15
N PHE A 107 15.11 1.56 12.08
CA PHE A 107 16.25 0.61 11.92
C PHE A 107 16.10 -0.34 10.70
N TRP A 108 14.89 -0.49 10.19
CA TRP A 108 14.59 -1.30 9.01
C TRP A 108 15.31 -0.78 7.76
N HIS A 109 15.43 0.54 7.65
CA HIS A 109 15.98 1.20 6.46
C HIS A 109 17.51 1.15 6.39
N ASP A 110 18.19 0.78 7.48
CA ASP A 110 19.66 0.59 7.54
C ASP A 110 20.13 -0.74 6.95
N LYS A 111 19.20 -1.64 6.59
CA LYS A 111 19.53 -2.96 6.02
C LYS A 111 19.87 -2.87 4.53
N MET A 112 20.57 -3.87 3.99
CA MET A 112 20.82 -3.96 2.55
C MET A 112 19.50 -4.00 1.75
N LEU A 113 19.46 -3.29 0.62
CA LEU A 113 18.25 -3.16 -0.21
C LEU A 113 17.63 -4.50 -0.60
N ILE A 114 18.45 -5.50 -0.96
CA ILE A 114 17.98 -6.85 -1.32
C ILE A 114 17.25 -7.50 -0.14
N LEU A 115 17.77 -7.37 1.09
CA LEU A 115 17.13 -7.93 2.28
C LEU A 115 15.80 -7.23 2.56
N GLN A 116 15.75 -5.91 2.38
CA GLN A 116 14.52 -5.13 2.54
C GLN A 116 13.46 -5.53 1.49
N ILE A 117 13.85 -5.85 0.25
CA ILE A 117 12.93 -6.37 -0.77
C ILE A 117 12.43 -7.76 -0.37
N LEU A 118 13.32 -8.68 -0.02
CA LEU A 118 12.94 -10.06 0.31
C LEU A 118 12.09 -10.17 1.57
N LEU A 119 12.34 -9.33 2.57
CA LEU A 119 11.60 -9.33 3.84
C LEU A 119 10.47 -8.28 3.87
N GLY A 120 10.33 -7.45 2.84
CA GLY A 120 9.32 -6.39 2.74
C GLY A 120 7.89 -6.90 2.95
N PRO A 121 7.46 -8.01 2.31
CA PRO A 121 6.13 -8.58 2.54
C PRO A 121 5.90 -9.00 4.01
N ILE A 122 6.92 -9.54 4.68
CA ILE A 122 6.84 -9.86 6.12
C ILE A 122 6.70 -8.57 6.94
N LYS A 123 7.45 -7.52 6.59
CA LYS A 123 7.35 -6.23 7.28
C LYS A 123 5.95 -5.63 7.16
N ILE A 124 5.31 -5.70 5.99
CA ILE A 124 3.91 -5.27 5.80
C ILE A 124 2.99 -5.97 6.80
N VAL A 125 3.07 -7.31 6.87
CA VAL A 125 2.25 -8.10 7.80
C VAL A 125 2.52 -7.68 9.25
N LEU A 126 3.79 -7.55 9.64
CA LEU A 126 4.16 -7.13 11.00
C LEU A 126 3.65 -5.71 11.33
N GLU A 127 3.67 -4.78 10.39
CA GLU A 127 3.13 -3.43 10.58
C GLU A 127 1.62 -3.44 10.80
N VAL A 128 0.89 -4.23 10.01
CA VAL A 128 -0.56 -4.40 10.18
C VAL A 128 -0.88 -5.08 11.52
N LEU A 129 -0.16 -6.14 11.89
CA LEU A 129 -0.35 -6.80 13.19
C LEU A 129 0.00 -5.87 14.35
N ALA A 130 1.06 -5.06 14.23
CA ALA A 130 1.41 -4.08 15.24
C ALA A 130 0.29 -3.06 15.46
N LEU A 131 -0.29 -2.52 14.38
CA LEU A 131 -1.48 -1.67 14.47
C LEU A 131 -2.64 -2.38 15.20
N LEU A 132 -2.96 -3.62 14.79
CA LEU A 132 -4.11 -4.36 15.33
C LEU A 132 -3.95 -4.77 16.81
N PHE A 133 -2.74 -5.12 17.25
CA PHE A 133 -2.51 -5.64 18.60
C PHE A 133 -1.91 -4.61 19.57
N LEU A 134 -1.21 -3.60 19.07
CA LEU A 134 -0.55 -2.57 19.89
C LEU A 134 -1.24 -1.20 19.79
N GLY A 135 -2.08 -0.97 18.78
CA GLY A 135 -2.89 0.24 18.66
C GLY A 135 -3.92 0.32 19.79
N ARG A 136 -3.67 1.15 20.80
CA ARG A 136 -4.53 1.21 22.00
C ARG A 136 -5.78 2.06 21.81
N ASN A 137 -5.72 3.14 21.02
CA ASN A 137 -6.84 4.07 20.81
C ASN A 137 -6.72 4.81 19.46
N ILE A 138 -7.87 5.15 18.86
CA ILE A 138 -7.95 5.92 17.58
C ILE A 138 -7.18 7.24 17.66
N ARG A 139 -7.18 7.91 18.83
CA ARG A 139 -6.43 9.16 19.05
C ARG A 139 -4.90 9.03 18.92
N GLN A 140 -4.36 7.82 19.00
CA GLN A 140 -2.93 7.53 18.80
C GLN A 140 -2.62 7.09 17.36
N ILE A 141 -3.65 6.95 16.53
CA ILE A 141 -3.56 6.48 15.15
C ILE A 141 -3.91 7.62 14.18
N ALA A 142 -4.82 8.50 14.60
CA ALA A 142 -5.09 9.76 13.94
C ALA A 142 -3.88 10.68 14.10
N ILE A 143 -3.07 10.79 13.04
CA ILE A 143 -2.12 11.88 12.91
C ILE A 143 -2.96 13.15 12.74
N GLU A 144 -2.81 14.14 13.62
CA GLU A 144 -3.19 15.50 13.24
C GLU A 144 -2.40 15.82 11.97
N GLU A 145 -3.08 16.18 10.88
CA GLU A 145 -2.45 16.57 9.63
C GLU A 145 -1.37 17.60 9.96
N ASN A 146 -0.14 17.11 10.10
CA ASN A 146 1.01 17.88 10.51
C ASN A 146 1.51 18.61 9.28
N VAL A 147 0.60 19.30 8.58
CA VAL A 147 0.93 20.30 7.58
C VAL A 147 1.59 21.38 8.41
N TRP A 148 2.92 21.33 8.44
CA TRP A 148 3.74 22.44 8.90
C TRP A 148 3.15 23.71 8.27
N GLU A 149 3.09 24.84 8.97
CA GLU A 149 2.54 26.06 8.37
C GLU A 149 3.37 26.42 7.11
N ILE A 150 2.93 25.96 5.94
CA ILE A 150 3.59 26.20 4.67
C ILE A 150 3.17 27.59 4.25
N ASP A 151 4.16 28.47 4.10
CA ASP A 151 3.95 29.80 3.54
C ASP A 151 3.14 29.70 2.24
N LYS A 152 2.10 30.54 2.13
CA LYS A 152 1.19 30.56 0.97
C LYS A 152 1.94 30.72 -0.36
N SER A 153 3.09 31.40 -0.37
CA SER A 153 3.96 31.56 -1.54
C SER A 153 4.57 30.25 -2.04
N LYS A 154 4.67 29.22 -1.19
CA LYS A 154 5.22 27.91 -1.51
C LYS A 154 4.15 26.84 -1.73
N MET A 155 2.87 27.18 -1.55
CA MET A 155 1.76 26.23 -1.62
C MET A 155 1.63 25.55 -2.99
N GLU A 156 1.88 26.26 -4.10
CA GLU A 156 1.84 25.68 -5.45
C GLU A 156 2.95 24.64 -5.66
N ALA A 157 4.17 24.93 -5.18
CA ALA A 157 5.29 23.99 -5.24
C ALA A 157 5.06 22.77 -4.34
N PHE A 158 4.47 22.97 -3.17
CA PHE A 158 4.08 21.89 -2.27
C PHE A 158 3.02 20.98 -2.89
N GLN A 159 1.94 21.55 -3.45
CA GLN A 159 0.90 20.80 -4.15
C GLN A 159 1.47 19.95 -5.29
N PHE A 160 2.40 20.50 -6.07
CA PHE A 160 3.07 19.72 -7.11
C PHE A 160 3.87 18.53 -6.55
N LEU A 161 4.62 18.75 -5.47
CA LEU A 161 5.41 17.68 -4.82
C LEU A 161 4.49 16.60 -4.23
N GLU A 162 3.40 16.99 -3.59
CA GLU A 162 2.39 16.08 -3.08
C GLU A 162 1.76 15.27 -4.22
N GLU A 163 1.28 15.93 -5.28
CA GLU A 163 0.67 15.26 -6.43
C GLU A 163 1.62 14.29 -7.14
N PHE A 164 2.91 14.59 -7.17
CA PHE A 164 3.91 13.70 -7.75
C PHE A 164 4.24 12.54 -6.80
N TYR A 165 4.80 12.83 -5.62
CA TYR A 165 5.33 11.78 -4.74
C TYR A 165 4.23 10.98 -4.06
N LEU A 166 3.14 11.62 -3.63
CA LEU A 166 2.10 10.95 -2.83
C LEU A 166 1.31 9.95 -3.67
N HIS A 167 0.87 10.30 -4.88
CA HIS A 167 0.11 9.38 -5.73
C HIS A 167 0.92 8.14 -6.11
N PHE A 168 2.21 8.30 -6.46
CA PHE A 168 3.09 7.16 -6.74
C PHE A 168 3.37 6.34 -5.48
N ALA A 169 3.67 7.00 -4.35
CA ALA A 169 3.84 6.31 -3.07
C ALA A 169 2.62 5.46 -2.71
N GLN A 170 1.43 6.02 -2.83
CA GLN A 170 0.17 5.33 -2.58
C GLN A 170 -0.03 4.15 -3.53
N PHE A 171 0.20 4.33 -4.84
CA PHE A 171 0.12 3.22 -5.79
C PHE A 171 1.04 2.06 -5.40
N TYR A 172 2.31 2.33 -5.14
CA TYR A 172 3.26 1.28 -4.78
C TYR A 172 2.91 0.65 -3.42
N ALA A 173 2.53 1.44 -2.43
CA ALA A 173 2.14 0.93 -1.12
C ALA A 173 0.90 0.04 -1.22
N HIS A 174 -0.20 0.54 -1.79
CA HIS A 174 -1.44 -0.21 -1.85
C HIS A 174 -1.31 -1.46 -2.71
N THR A 175 -0.57 -1.39 -3.83
CA THR A 175 -0.31 -2.56 -4.67
C THR A 175 0.52 -3.60 -3.92
N SER A 176 1.53 -3.20 -3.14
CA SER A 176 2.27 -4.16 -2.30
C SER A 176 1.38 -4.87 -1.28
N TYR A 177 0.48 -4.16 -0.61
CA TYR A 177 -0.50 -4.76 0.31
C TYR A 177 -1.41 -5.76 -0.41
N ALA A 178 -1.93 -5.38 -1.58
CA ALA A 178 -2.78 -6.26 -2.39
C ALA A 178 -2.03 -7.52 -2.87
N LEU A 179 -0.75 -7.40 -3.24
CA LEU A 179 0.09 -8.52 -3.65
C LEU A 179 0.38 -9.49 -2.51
N VAL A 180 0.52 -9.02 -1.25
CA VAL A 180 0.58 -9.91 -0.07
C VAL A 180 -0.71 -10.71 0.06
N GLY A 181 -1.87 -10.06 -0.09
CA GLY A 181 -3.17 -10.76 -0.09
C GLY A 181 -3.29 -11.80 -1.20
N LEU A 182 -2.85 -11.46 -2.41
CA LEU A 182 -2.79 -12.40 -3.54
C LEU A 182 -1.87 -13.58 -3.27
N PHE A 183 -0.67 -13.33 -2.74
CA PHE A 183 0.29 -14.38 -2.38
C PHE A 183 -0.33 -15.37 -1.39
N LEU A 184 -0.96 -14.86 -0.33
CA LEU A 184 -1.63 -15.68 0.68
C LEU A 184 -2.80 -16.47 0.06
N SER A 185 -3.63 -15.82 -0.75
CA SER A 185 -4.75 -16.48 -1.42
C SER A 185 -4.28 -17.64 -2.29
N VAL A 186 -3.29 -17.41 -3.17
CA VAL A 186 -2.76 -18.46 -4.07
C VAL A 186 -2.10 -19.57 -3.26
N THR A 187 -1.32 -19.24 -2.24
CA THR A 187 -0.65 -20.23 -1.37
C THR A 187 -1.66 -21.11 -0.65
N VAL A 188 -2.61 -20.52 0.08
CA VAL A 188 -3.62 -21.25 0.84
C VAL A 188 -4.50 -22.09 -0.08
N SER A 189 -4.95 -21.52 -1.20
CA SER A 189 -5.81 -22.23 -2.15
C SER A 189 -5.08 -23.43 -2.80
N THR A 190 -3.80 -23.29 -3.12
CA THR A 190 -3.00 -24.38 -3.69
C THR A 190 -2.69 -25.46 -2.66
N LEU A 191 -2.39 -25.09 -1.40
CA LEU A 191 -2.06 -26.05 -0.34
C LEU A 191 -3.28 -26.86 0.13
N LEU A 192 -4.47 -26.24 0.12
CA LEU A 192 -5.68 -26.85 0.67
C LEU A 192 -6.56 -27.51 -0.41
N SER A 193 -6.30 -27.28 -1.71
CA SER A 193 -7.10 -27.86 -2.78
C SER A 193 -6.52 -29.21 -3.26
N PRO A 194 -7.28 -30.32 -3.17
CA PRO A 194 -6.78 -31.67 -3.46
C PRO A 194 -6.30 -31.93 -4.91
N GLY A 195 -6.57 -31.05 -5.87
CA GLY A 195 -6.16 -31.26 -7.27
C GLY A 195 -5.37 -30.14 -7.92
N LEU A 196 -4.95 -29.11 -7.16
CA LEU A 196 -3.96 -28.16 -7.61
C LEU A 196 -2.56 -28.64 -7.23
N ALA A 197 -1.79 -29.09 -8.21
CA ALA A 197 -0.41 -29.48 -7.96
C ALA A 197 0.47 -28.25 -7.66
N PHE A 198 1.20 -28.28 -6.54
CA PHE A 198 2.24 -27.30 -6.22
C PHE A 198 3.48 -27.52 -7.08
N GLY A 199 3.37 -27.21 -8.38
CA GLY A 199 4.45 -27.39 -9.35
C GLY A 199 5.45 -26.23 -9.38
N ALA A 200 6.52 -26.38 -10.16
CA ALA A 200 7.55 -25.36 -10.33
C ALA A 200 6.99 -24.01 -10.81
N GLY A 201 5.97 -24.01 -11.68
CA GLY A 201 5.29 -22.79 -12.12
C GLY A 201 4.61 -22.01 -10.99
N CYS A 202 4.03 -22.72 -10.01
CA CYS A 202 3.46 -22.11 -8.80
C CYS A 202 4.55 -21.40 -7.98
N VAL A 203 5.67 -22.10 -7.75
CA VAL A 203 6.81 -21.57 -6.99
C VAL A 203 7.35 -20.30 -7.65
N VAL A 204 7.53 -20.33 -8.97
CA VAL A 204 8.00 -19.15 -9.74
C VAL A 204 7.02 -18.00 -9.61
N ALA A 205 5.71 -18.24 -9.78
CA ALA A 205 4.69 -17.21 -9.66
C ALA A 205 4.63 -16.60 -8.24
N LEU A 206 4.61 -17.43 -7.20
CA LEU A 206 4.61 -16.99 -5.80
C LEU A 206 5.88 -16.21 -5.46
N THR A 207 7.04 -16.66 -5.94
CA THR A 207 8.31 -15.94 -5.76
C THR A 207 8.27 -14.58 -6.44
N ALA A 208 7.74 -14.50 -7.66
CA ALA A 208 7.61 -13.23 -8.39
C ALA A 208 6.65 -12.26 -7.67
N ILE A 209 5.47 -12.73 -7.26
CA ILE A 209 4.50 -11.92 -6.49
C ILE A 209 5.16 -11.39 -5.20
N TRP A 210 5.88 -12.24 -4.49
CA TRP A 210 6.57 -11.88 -3.24
C TRP A 210 7.65 -10.81 -3.47
N VAL A 211 8.54 -11.01 -4.44
CA VAL A 211 9.63 -10.07 -4.75
C VAL A 211 9.07 -8.73 -5.25
N VAL A 212 8.05 -8.74 -6.12
CA VAL A 212 7.41 -7.52 -6.63
C VAL A 212 6.71 -6.78 -5.49
N SER A 213 6.01 -7.49 -4.60
CA SER A 213 5.42 -6.89 -3.39
C SER A 213 6.47 -6.18 -2.55
N GLY A 214 7.59 -6.84 -2.28
CA GLY A 214 8.70 -6.26 -1.53
C GLY A 214 9.32 -5.05 -2.22
N PHE A 215 9.54 -5.13 -3.53
CA PHE A 215 10.06 -4.02 -4.32
C PHE A 215 9.14 -2.80 -4.26
N PHE A 216 7.84 -2.98 -4.50
CA PHE A 216 6.85 -1.91 -4.41
C PHE A 216 6.76 -1.32 -3.00
N PHE A 217 6.82 -2.15 -1.96
CA PHE A 217 6.88 -1.66 -0.59
C PHE A 217 8.06 -0.71 -0.37
N ILE A 218 9.27 -1.09 -0.80
CA ILE A 218 10.45 -0.25 -0.63
C ILE A 218 10.39 1.03 -1.46
N ILE A 219 9.96 0.96 -2.72
CA ILE A 219 9.77 2.16 -3.54
C ILE A 219 8.76 3.10 -2.88
N SER A 220 7.64 2.58 -2.35
CA SER A 220 6.67 3.42 -1.65
C SER A 220 7.27 4.17 -0.47
N ARG A 221 8.12 3.51 0.33
CA ARG A 221 8.81 4.12 1.47
C ARG A 221 9.82 5.16 1.03
N ILE A 222 10.55 4.93 -0.06
CA ILE A 222 11.47 5.93 -0.65
C ILE A 222 10.72 7.16 -1.14
N GLN A 223 9.57 6.99 -1.80
CA GLN A 223 8.76 8.09 -2.29
C GLN A 223 8.19 8.93 -1.13
N LEU A 224 7.65 8.29 -0.08
CA LEU A 224 7.20 8.99 1.14
C LEU A 224 8.34 9.71 1.86
N ALA A 225 9.50 9.07 2.02
CA ALA A 225 10.66 9.69 2.62
C ALA A 225 11.14 10.93 1.83
N SER A 226 11.08 10.86 0.50
CA SER A 226 11.43 11.97 -0.38
C SER A 226 10.45 13.13 -0.26
N LEU A 227 9.14 12.83 -0.19
CA LEU A 227 8.09 13.83 0.05
C LEU A 227 8.32 14.56 1.38
N PHE A 228 8.46 13.82 2.48
CA PHE A 228 8.67 14.42 3.80
C PHE A 228 9.99 15.17 3.91
N LYS A 229 11.05 14.73 3.23
CA LYS A 229 12.32 15.47 3.14
C LYS A 229 12.14 16.80 2.41
N ALA A 230 11.39 16.81 1.31
CA ALA A 230 11.11 18.02 0.54
C ALA A 230 10.24 19.00 1.32
N GLU A 231 9.20 18.50 2.01
CA GLU A 231 8.35 19.28 2.90
C GLU A 231 9.15 19.99 4.00
N ARG A 232 10.00 19.24 4.74
CA ARG A 232 10.88 19.81 5.78
C ARG A 232 11.83 20.87 5.24
N ALA A 233 12.36 20.68 4.03
CA ALA A 233 13.26 21.64 3.41
C ALA A 233 12.55 22.96 3.08
N MET A 234 11.29 22.89 2.62
CA MET A 234 10.48 24.08 2.33
C MET A 234 10.14 24.87 3.60
N CYS A 235 9.83 24.18 4.70
CA CYS A 235 9.51 24.79 5.99
C CYS A 235 10.71 25.52 6.60
N ARG A 236 11.87 24.86 6.67
CA ARG A 236 13.12 25.47 7.18
C ARG A 236 13.56 26.69 6.36
N ALA A 237 13.34 26.66 5.05
CA ALA A 237 13.64 27.80 4.19
C ALA A 237 12.63 28.95 4.38
N SER A 238 11.48 28.70 5.00
CA SER A 238 10.49 29.73 5.34
C SER A 238 10.87 30.43 6.64
N GLU A 239 11.21 29.65 7.67
CA GLU A 239 11.65 30.15 8.98
C GLU A 239 12.88 31.06 8.85
N ARG A 240 13.86 30.68 8.01
CA ARG A 240 15.04 31.52 7.75
C ARG A 240 14.73 32.83 7.03
N ALA A 241 13.69 32.87 6.21
CA ALA A 241 13.29 34.07 5.49
C ALA A 241 12.44 35.02 6.35
N SER A 242 11.83 34.54 7.44
CA SER A 242 11.15 35.37 8.43
C SER A 242 12.09 35.95 9.50
N ASP A 243 13.27 35.35 9.67
CA ASP A 243 14.29 35.79 10.63
C ASP A 243 15.27 36.84 10.05
N GLU A 244 15.24 37.07 8.73
CA GLU A 244 16.03 38.08 7.98
C GLU A 244 15.21 39.35 7.68
#